data_AF-G2DAX8-F1
#
_entry.id   AF-G2DAX8-F1
#
_cell.length_a   1.000
_cell.length_b   1.000
_cell.length_c   1.000
_cell.angle_alpha   90.00
_cell.angle_beta   90.00
_cell.angle_gamma   90.00
#
_symmetry.space_group_name_H-M   'P 1'
#
loop_
_entity.id
_entity.type
_entity.pdbx_description
1 polymer ?
#
loop_
_entity_poly.entity_id
_entity_poly.type
_entity_poly.pdbx_seq_one_letter_code
_entity_poly.pdbx_strand_id
1 'polypeptide(L)'
;MEGASGAPDSLTMHYAKAGVAVPVTTSMGSQTGSVPVDQNVATYSELEAGDIISVSDCDALAIFMLTNDPGNSGLLAHDTNTTLNNVSNSEAGIQHVFGDTRFSAATVYEMEAVNYQVLATGPVGSKISGLFATRLGGERQLLIAGVQDFQITYGVDQDNDGSADRYTDWDSVGSANLDLITSLRIFLEINPGTPVADSQGKMADDETREFTFTIKLRNRGGTI
;
A
#
# COMPACT_ATOMS: atom_id res chain seq x y z
N MET A 1 -2.60 -12.86 16.16
CA MET A 1 -3.23 -11.80 16.96
C MET A 1 -2.65 -10.51 16.46
N GLU A 2 -3.24 -10.00 15.40
CA GLU A 2 -3.21 -8.56 15.09
C GLU A 2 -4.20 -7.89 16.06
N GLY A 3 -4.01 -6.62 16.41
CA GLY A 3 -5.05 -5.90 17.17
C GLY A 3 -5.07 -6.04 18.70
N ALA A 4 -3.97 -6.40 19.39
CA ALA A 4 -3.97 -6.51 20.85
C ALA A 4 -3.10 -5.44 21.51
N SER A 5 -3.60 -4.82 22.58
CA SER A 5 -2.85 -3.91 23.47
C SER A 5 -1.46 -4.49 23.79
N GLY A 6 -0.41 -3.83 23.32
CA GLY A 6 1.00 -4.25 23.50
C GLY A 6 1.61 -5.05 22.33
N ALA A 7 0.87 -5.28 21.24
CA ALA A 7 1.36 -5.79 19.97
C ALA A 7 0.96 -4.82 18.84
N PRO A 8 1.81 -3.84 18.52
CA PRO A 8 1.53 -2.89 17.45
C PRO A 8 1.39 -3.59 16.09
N ASP A 9 0.41 -3.16 15.31
CA ASP A 9 0.21 -3.58 13.94
C ASP A 9 1.32 -3.02 13.02
N SER A 10 1.36 -3.53 11.78
CA SER A 10 2.19 -2.95 10.72
C SER A 10 1.33 -2.68 9.49
N LEU A 11 1.64 -1.60 8.76
CA LEU A 11 0.92 -1.20 7.55
C LEU A 11 1.88 -1.10 6.39
N THR A 12 1.66 -1.87 5.34
CA THR A 12 2.35 -1.70 4.06
C THR A 12 1.41 -1.03 3.07
N MET A 13 1.81 0.14 2.55
CA MET A 13 1.08 0.85 1.51
C MET A 13 1.83 0.76 0.19
N HIS A 14 1.16 0.27 -0.86
CA HIS A 14 1.66 0.29 -2.23
C HIS A 14 1.05 1.48 -2.98
N TYR A 15 1.86 2.18 -3.77
CA TYR A 15 1.43 3.34 -4.55
C TYR A 15 2.27 3.50 -5.82
N ALA A 16 1.73 4.18 -6.83
CA ALA A 16 2.47 4.51 -8.04
C ALA A 16 3.65 5.45 -7.72
N LYS A 17 4.86 5.05 -8.06
CA LYS A 17 6.08 5.83 -7.91
C LYS A 17 5.98 7.09 -8.76
N ALA A 18 6.18 8.24 -8.14
CA ALA A 18 6.13 9.50 -8.85
C ALA A 18 7.26 9.59 -9.89
N GLY A 19 6.93 10.02 -11.10
CA GLY A 19 7.91 10.31 -12.14
C GLY A 19 8.22 9.15 -13.09
N VAL A 20 7.82 7.91 -12.79
CA VAL A 20 7.96 6.77 -13.72
C VAL A 20 6.61 6.47 -14.35
N ALA A 21 6.30 7.19 -15.42
CA ALA A 21 5.07 7.03 -16.19
C ALA A 21 5.41 6.67 -17.64
N VAL A 22 4.81 5.59 -18.16
CA VAL A 22 5.03 5.13 -19.55
C VAL A 22 3.67 4.98 -20.24
N PRO A 23 3.37 5.78 -21.27
CA PRO A 23 2.11 5.67 -22.00
C PRO A 23 1.94 4.33 -22.69
N VAL A 24 0.73 3.78 -22.66
CA VAL A 24 0.35 2.62 -23.48
C VAL A 24 0.08 3.11 -24.90
N THR A 25 0.68 2.47 -25.91
CA THR A 25 0.66 2.97 -27.30
C THR A 25 -0.44 2.39 -28.16
N THR A 26 -0.74 1.11 -27.96
CA THR A 26 -1.78 0.38 -28.71
C THR A 26 -2.45 -0.65 -27.81
N SER A 27 -3.59 -1.18 -28.27
CA SER A 27 -4.30 -2.21 -27.53
C SER A 27 -3.45 -3.47 -27.34
N MET A 28 -3.44 -4.01 -26.12
CA MET A 28 -2.83 -5.32 -25.83
C MET A 28 -3.57 -6.51 -26.48
N GLY A 29 -4.72 -6.28 -27.11
CA GLY A 29 -5.48 -7.28 -27.89
C GLY A 29 -6.27 -8.29 -27.06
N SER A 30 -5.71 -8.79 -25.96
CA SER A 30 -6.40 -9.64 -24.98
C SER A 30 -5.90 -9.36 -23.57
N GLN A 31 -6.65 -9.77 -22.55
CA GLN A 31 -6.25 -9.60 -21.14
C GLN A 31 -4.98 -10.36 -20.75
N THR A 32 -4.50 -11.28 -21.61
CA THR A 32 -3.29 -12.08 -21.40
C THR A 32 -2.13 -11.65 -22.31
N GLY A 33 -2.35 -10.68 -23.20
CA GLY A 33 -1.33 -10.17 -24.11
C GLY A 33 -0.35 -9.24 -23.40
N SER A 34 0.84 -9.05 -23.95
CA SER A 34 1.76 -8.04 -23.41
C SER A 34 1.18 -6.63 -23.57
N VAL A 35 1.44 -5.75 -22.60
CA VAL A 35 1.02 -4.34 -22.65
C VAL A 35 1.99 -3.55 -23.55
N PRO A 36 1.55 -2.99 -24.70
CA PRO A 36 2.41 -2.21 -25.58
C PRO A 36 2.59 -0.79 -25.06
N VAL A 37 3.82 -0.34 -24.90
CA VAL A 37 4.15 0.95 -24.30
C VAL A 37 5.08 1.80 -25.16
N ASP A 38 5.16 3.09 -24.89
CA ASP A 38 6.07 4.00 -25.62
C ASP A 38 7.49 3.83 -25.11
N GLN A 39 8.31 3.10 -25.85
CA GLN A 39 9.72 2.89 -25.49
C GLN A 39 10.60 4.14 -25.64
N ASN A 40 10.07 5.24 -26.18
CA ASN A 40 10.85 6.47 -26.40
C ASN A 40 10.80 7.44 -25.21
N VAL A 41 9.98 7.18 -24.19
CA VAL A 41 10.00 7.98 -22.96
C VAL A 41 11.18 7.55 -22.09
N ALA A 42 11.84 8.52 -21.44
CA ALA A 42 13.05 8.26 -20.65
C ALA A 42 12.82 7.23 -19.53
N THR A 43 11.65 7.28 -18.92
CA THR A 43 11.20 6.42 -17.81
C THR A 43 11.04 4.96 -18.19
N TYR A 44 10.87 4.65 -19.48
CA TYR A 44 10.78 3.27 -19.94
C TYR A 44 12.10 2.51 -19.72
N SER A 45 13.25 3.20 -19.81
CA SER A 45 14.56 2.60 -19.58
C SER A 45 14.83 2.22 -18.12
N GLU A 46 13.95 2.60 -17.19
CA GLU A 46 14.03 2.26 -15.77
C GLU A 46 13.29 0.96 -15.45
N LEU A 47 12.51 0.40 -16.38
CA LEU A 47 11.73 -0.82 -16.17
C LEU A 47 12.59 -2.08 -16.38
N GLU A 48 12.54 -2.99 -15.41
CA GLU A 48 13.29 -4.25 -15.43
C GLU A 48 12.39 -5.46 -15.09
N ALA A 49 12.87 -6.66 -15.43
CA ALA A 49 12.18 -7.88 -15.06
C ALA A 49 12.07 -8.01 -13.53
N GLY A 50 10.87 -8.27 -13.02
CA GLY A 50 10.60 -8.39 -11.59
C GLY A 50 10.03 -7.13 -10.95
N ASP A 51 10.01 -6.00 -11.68
CA ASP A 51 9.31 -4.81 -11.20
C ASP A 51 7.82 -5.07 -11.07
N ILE A 52 7.23 -4.53 -10.00
CA ILE A 52 5.78 -4.50 -9.84
C ILE A 52 5.31 -3.18 -10.45
N ILE A 53 4.44 -3.27 -11.43
CA ILE A 53 3.87 -2.11 -12.11
C ILE A 53 2.36 -2.10 -11.98
N SER A 54 1.79 -0.92 -12.15
CA SER A 54 0.37 -0.75 -12.41
C SER A 54 0.15 -0.29 -13.84
N VAL A 55 -0.96 -0.68 -14.42
CA VAL A 55 -1.51 -0.09 -15.64
C VAL A 55 -2.92 0.37 -15.34
N SER A 56 -3.26 1.59 -15.73
CA SER A 56 -4.59 2.14 -15.51
C SER A 56 -5.07 3.00 -16.65
N ASP A 57 -6.38 3.03 -16.80
CA ASP A 57 -7.13 3.97 -17.61
C ASP A 57 -8.32 4.50 -16.77
N CYS A 58 -9.29 5.20 -17.39
CA CYS A 58 -10.45 5.72 -16.66
C CYS A 58 -11.38 4.63 -16.11
N ASP A 59 -11.34 3.41 -16.64
CA ASP A 59 -12.29 2.34 -16.34
C ASP A 59 -11.70 1.27 -15.41
N ALA A 60 -10.39 1.02 -15.52
CA ALA A 60 -9.75 -0.07 -14.80
C ALA A 60 -8.33 0.25 -14.34
N LEU A 61 -7.88 -0.53 -13.35
CA LEU A 61 -6.52 -0.60 -12.84
C LEU A 61 -6.14 -2.08 -12.71
N ALA A 62 -4.95 -2.44 -13.18
CA ALA A 62 -4.34 -3.73 -12.90
C ALA A 62 -2.94 -3.53 -12.32
N ILE A 63 -2.53 -4.45 -11.44
CA ILE A 63 -1.20 -4.51 -10.84
C ILE A 63 -0.62 -5.89 -11.12
N PHE A 64 0.62 -5.93 -11.63
CA PHE A 64 1.30 -7.18 -11.94
C PHE A 64 2.82 -7.00 -11.91
N MET A 65 3.54 -8.13 -11.80
CA MET A 65 4.98 -8.19 -11.91
C MET A 65 5.39 -8.39 -13.38
N LEU A 66 6.38 -7.63 -13.86
CA LEU A 66 6.99 -7.83 -15.17
C LEU A 66 7.73 -9.16 -15.24
N THR A 67 7.39 -9.99 -16.23
CA THR A 67 8.05 -11.30 -16.42
C THR A 67 9.14 -11.30 -17.48
N ASN A 68 9.23 -10.24 -18.28
CA ASN A 68 10.33 -10.03 -19.22
C ASN A 68 11.17 -8.82 -18.84
N ASP A 69 12.43 -8.83 -19.28
CA ASP A 69 13.19 -7.60 -19.42
C ASP A 69 12.64 -6.88 -20.67
N PRO A 70 12.06 -5.68 -20.54
CA PRO A 70 11.44 -4.99 -21.65
C PRO A 70 12.46 -4.53 -22.69
N GLY A 71 13.74 -4.32 -22.32
CA GLY A 71 14.79 -3.88 -23.24
C GLY A 71 14.32 -2.77 -24.18
N ASN A 72 14.49 -2.93 -25.50
CA ASN A 72 13.93 -2.01 -26.53
C ASN A 72 12.71 -2.60 -27.26
N SER A 73 11.94 -3.48 -26.61
CA SER A 73 10.81 -4.19 -27.24
C SER A 73 9.50 -3.38 -27.26
N GLY A 74 9.32 -2.47 -26.29
CA GLY A 74 8.06 -1.76 -26.08
C GLY A 74 6.93 -2.67 -25.59
N LEU A 75 7.23 -3.87 -25.08
CA LEU A 75 6.24 -4.86 -24.65
C LEU A 75 6.50 -5.29 -23.20
N LEU A 76 5.46 -5.19 -22.37
CA LEU A 76 5.48 -5.58 -20.97
C LEU A 76 4.68 -6.87 -20.77
N ALA A 77 5.36 -7.98 -20.45
CA ALA A 77 4.77 -9.30 -20.26
C ALA A 77 4.46 -9.58 -18.78
N HIS A 78 3.41 -10.39 -18.55
CA HIS A 78 2.87 -10.69 -17.22
C HIS A 78 2.34 -12.13 -17.12
N ASP A 79 3.17 -13.11 -17.47
CA ASP A 79 2.77 -14.52 -17.37
C ASP A 79 2.83 -15.05 -15.93
N THR A 80 2.30 -16.27 -15.72
CA THR A 80 2.28 -16.97 -14.43
C THR A 80 3.37 -18.02 -14.29
N ASN A 81 4.11 -18.31 -15.37
CA ASN A 81 5.08 -19.40 -15.44
C ASN A 81 6.49 -18.93 -15.06
N THR A 82 6.72 -17.62 -15.05
CA THR A 82 7.97 -16.99 -14.67
C THR A 82 7.96 -16.63 -13.20
N THR A 83 8.96 -17.10 -12.46
CA THR A 83 9.18 -16.75 -11.05
C THR A 83 10.46 -15.94 -10.92
N LEU A 84 10.36 -14.74 -10.37
CA LEU A 84 11.49 -13.85 -10.08
C LEU A 84 11.50 -13.56 -8.58
N ASN A 85 12.64 -13.75 -7.92
CA ASN A 85 12.77 -13.54 -6.47
C ASN A 85 11.72 -14.28 -5.61
N ASN A 86 11.32 -15.48 -6.02
CA ASN A 86 10.23 -16.28 -5.40
C ASN A 86 8.84 -15.63 -5.47
N VAL A 87 8.64 -14.68 -6.39
CA VAL A 87 7.34 -14.05 -6.68
C VAL A 87 6.94 -14.40 -8.12
N SER A 88 5.63 -14.62 -8.33
CA SER A 88 5.02 -14.83 -9.64
C SER A 88 3.64 -14.15 -9.66
N ASN A 89 3.16 -13.80 -10.85
CA ASN A 89 1.77 -13.37 -11.00
C ASN A 89 0.83 -14.53 -10.65
N SER A 90 -0.24 -14.22 -9.91
CA SER A 90 -1.24 -15.23 -9.55
C SER A 90 -2.13 -15.63 -10.73
N GLU A 91 -2.29 -14.72 -11.71
CA GLU A 91 -3.17 -14.89 -12.86
C GLU A 91 -2.49 -14.35 -14.12
N ALA A 92 -2.72 -15.01 -15.25
CA ALA A 92 -2.17 -14.57 -16.53
C ALA A 92 -2.97 -13.42 -17.15
N GLY A 93 -4.26 -13.31 -16.78
CA GLY A 93 -5.17 -12.28 -17.28
C GLY A 93 -5.27 -11.11 -16.33
N ILE A 94 -5.00 -9.88 -16.79
CA ILE A 94 -5.11 -8.66 -15.97
C ILE A 94 -6.53 -8.04 -15.99
N GLN A 95 -7.54 -8.85 -16.30
CA GLN A 95 -8.98 -8.57 -16.21
C GLN A 95 -9.53 -7.43 -17.09
N HIS A 96 -8.68 -6.60 -17.69
CA HIS A 96 -9.03 -5.51 -18.61
C HIS A 96 -8.06 -5.44 -19.79
N VAL A 97 -8.52 -4.93 -20.94
CA VAL A 97 -7.69 -4.75 -22.15
C VAL A 97 -7.30 -3.28 -22.25
N PHE A 98 -6.07 -2.97 -21.89
CA PHE A 98 -5.53 -1.60 -21.93
C PHE A 98 -5.07 -1.19 -23.34
N GLY A 99 -5.04 0.13 -23.59
CA GLY A 99 -4.59 0.71 -24.86
C GLY A 99 -5.64 0.71 -25.97
N ASP A 100 -6.86 0.28 -25.68
CA ASP A 100 -7.99 0.41 -26.59
C ASP A 100 -8.60 1.81 -26.48
N THR A 101 -8.56 2.55 -27.59
CA THR A 101 -8.98 3.97 -27.65
C THR A 101 -10.46 4.19 -27.37
N ARG A 102 -11.27 3.13 -27.26
CA ARG A 102 -12.68 3.20 -26.88
C ARG A 102 -12.90 3.56 -25.41
N PHE A 103 -11.93 3.27 -24.54
CA PHE A 103 -12.07 3.47 -23.09
C PHE A 103 -11.42 4.81 -22.70
N SER A 104 -10.09 4.87 -22.77
CA SER A 104 -9.29 6.08 -22.54
C SER A 104 -7.80 5.78 -22.75
N ALA A 105 -6.95 6.80 -22.69
CA ALA A 105 -5.50 6.60 -22.75
C ALA A 105 -5.03 5.90 -21.46
N ALA A 106 -4.40 4.74 -21.61
CA ALA A 106 -3.83 3.99 -20.51
C ALA A 106 -2.38 4.40 -20.24
N THR A 107 -1.96 4.35 -18.97
CA THR A 107 -0.59 4.66 -18.55
C THR A 107 -0.09 3.60 -17.57
N VAL A 108 1.18 3.22 -17.73
CA VAL A 108 1.90 2.34 -16.81
C VAL A 108 2.68 3.16 -15.80
N TYR A 109 2.67 2.73 -14.54
CA TYR A 109 3.48 3.29 -13.47
C TYR A 109 4.22 2.19 -12.72
N GLU A 110 5.51 2.41 -12.43
CA GLU A 110 6.24 1.58 -11.46
C GLU A 110 5.59 1.75 -10.07
N MET A 111 5.48 0.66 -9.31
CA MET A 111 4.92 0.69 -7.96
C MET A 111 6.03 0.77 -6.91
N GLU A 112 5.85 1.64 -5.93
CA GLU A 112 6.65 1.70 -4.71
C GLU A 112 5.82 1.20 -3.53
N ALA A 113 6.49 0.82 -2.44
CA ALA A 113 5.84 0.48 -1.19
C ALA A 113 6.52 1.17 -0.01
N VAL A 114 5.74 1.47 1.03
CA VAL A 114 6.24 1.92 2.32
C VAL A 114 5.63 1.07 3.43
N ASN A 115 6.48 0.53 4.30
CA ASN A 115 6.07 -0.20 5.49
C ASN A 115 6.18 0.70 6.73
N TYR A 116 5.08 0.84 7.46
CA TYR A 116 4.97 1.54 8.73
C TYR A 116 4.91 0.53 9.87
N GLN A 117 5.76 0.71 10.88
CA GLN A 117 5.83 -0.19 12.05
C GLN A 117 6.34 0.55 13.28
N VAL A 118 5.86 0.14 14.46
CA VAL A 118 6.38 0.62 15.74
C VAL A 118 7.61 -0.20 16.12
N LEU A 119 8.71 0.46 16.44
CA LEU A 119 9.94 -0.17 16.89
C LEU A 119 10.52 0.56 18.08
N ALA A 120 11.17 -0.18 18.97
CA ALA A 120 11.91 0.37 20.09
C ALA A 120 13.42 0.29 19.81
N THR A 121 14.07 1.45 19.71
CA THR A 121 15.50 1.56 19.39
C THR A 121 16.29 2.20 20.54
N GLY A 122 17.56 1.83 20.70
CA GLY A 122 18.43 2.33 21.77
C GLY A 122 18.90 1.24 22.74
N PRO A 123 19.83 1.59 23.66
CA PRO A 123 20.35 0.65 24.64
C PRO A 123 19.26 0.17 25.61
N VAL A 124 19.46 -1.03 26.17
CA VAL A 124 18.56 -1.59 27.19
C VAL A 124 18.42 -0.59 28.35
N GLY A 125 17.17 -0.21 28.68
CA GLY A 125 16.87 0.78 29.71
C GLY A 125 16.74 2.24 29.21
N SER A 126 17.01 2.52 27.94
CA SER A 126 16.78 3.84 27.32
C SER A 126 16.23 3.70 25.89
N LYS A 127 15.46 2.63 25.64
CA LYS A 127 14.81 2.44 24.35
C LYS A 127 13.75 3.53 24.16
N ILE A 128 13.82 4.20 23.03
CA ILE A 128 12.78 5.12 22.57
C ILE A 128 11.95 4.36 21.54
N SER A 129 10.66 4.21 21.81
CA SER A 129 9.69 3.69 20.85
C SER A 129 9.35 4.77 19.83
N GLY A 130 9.04 4.37 18.61
CA GLY A 130 8.61 5.31 17.57
C GLY A 130 8.01 4.60 16.38
N LEU A 131 7.26 5.35 15.58
CA LEU A 131 6.74 4.90 14.29
C LEU A 131 7.82 5.13 13.24
N PHE A 132 8.21 4.06 12.57
CA PHE A 132 9.20 4.09 11.49
C PHE A 132 8.52 3.81 10.16
N ALA A 133 9.07 4.42 9.11
CA ALA A 133 8.77 4.08 7.72
C ALA A 133 9.99 3.46 7.04
N THR A 134 9.78 2.38 6.32
CA THR A 134 10.80 1.76 5.45
C THR A 134 10.22 1.70 4.04
N ARG A 135 10.78 2.51 3.13
CA ARG A 135 10.46 2.42 1.70
C ARG A 135 11.09 1.16 1.11
N LEU A 136 10.49 0.60 0.07
CA LEU A 136 11.01 -0.57 -0.63
C LEU A 136 12.47 -0.31 -1.08
N GLY A 137 13.41 -1.17 -0.66
CA GLY A 137 14.84 -1.01 -0.94
C GLY A 137 15.53 0.16 -0.21
N GLY A 138 14.81 0.92 0.60
CA GLY A 138 15.32 2.08 1.33
C GLY A 138 15.69 1.79 2.78
N GLU A 139 16.41 2.73 3.38
CA GLU A 139 16.73 2.70 4.81
C GLU A 139 15.51 3.02 5.66
N ARG A 140 15.50 2.46 6.87
CA ARG A 140 14.46 2.73 7.86
C ARG A 140 14.59 4.16 8.40
N GLN A 141 13.48 4.92 8.37
CA GLN A 141 13.41 6.30 8.83
C GLN A 141 12.43 6.44 10.02
N LEU A 142 12.85 7.12 11.10
CA LEU A 142 11.95 7.51 12.18
C LEU A 142 11.01 8.63 11.70
N LEU A 143 9.71 8.44 11.83
CA LEU A 143 8.71 9.46 11.50
C LEU A 143 8.22 10.20 12.73
N ILE A 144 7.84 9.45 13.76
CA ILE A 144 7.26 9.99 14.98
C ILE A 144 7.91 9.29 16.17
N ALA A 145 8.67 10.03 16.97
CA ALA A 145 9.20 9.53 18.23
C ALA A 145 8.07 9.40 19.26
N GLY A 146 8.23 8.46 20.19
CA GLY A 146 7.29 8.28 21.30
C GLY A 146 6.07 7.43 20.98
N VAL A 147 5.87 6.97 19.75
CA VAL A 147 4.76 6.06 19.42
C VAL A 147 5.00 4.72 20.12
N GLN A 148 4.08 4.36 21.02
CA GLN A 148 4.13 3.13 21.81
C GLN A 148 3.14 2.08 21.32
N ASP A 149 2.03 2.53 20.72
CA ASP A 149 1.05 1.64 20.10
C ASP A 149 0.57 2.16 18.74
N PHE A 150 0.27 1.24 17.84
CA PHE A 150 -0.24 1.49 16.50
C PHE A 150 -1.22 0.38 16.16
N GLN A 151 -2.49 0.73 16.01
CA GLN A 151 -3.57 -0.24 15.79
C GLN A 151 -4.41 0.16 14.59
N ILE A 152 -4.83 -0.82 13.80
CA ILE A 152 -5.65 -0.63 12.60
C ILE A 152 -6.94 -1.42 12.75
N THR A 153 -8.07 -0.73 12.69
CA THR A 153 -9.39 -1.35 12.67
C THR A 153 -10.11 -1.07 11.36
N TYR A 154 -10.94 -2.01 10.95
CA TYR A 154 -11.64 -1.99 9.67
C TYR A 154 -13.07 -1.52 9.87
N GLY A 155 -13.45 -0.47 9.15
CA GLY A 155 -14.82 0.03 9.09
C GLY A 155 -15.66 -0.87 8.20
N VAL A 156 -16.60 -1.60 8.80
CA VAL A 156 -17.47 -2.58 8.14
C VAL A 156 -18.84 -1.96 7.90
N ASP A 157 -19.31 -2.04 6.66
CA ASP A 157 -20.64 -1.64 6.20
C ASP A 157 -21.52 -2.89 6.12
N GLN A 158 -22.50 -3.02 7.02
CA GLN A 158 -23.36 -4.19 7.14
C GLN A 158 -24.72 -3.99 6.49
N ASP A 159 -25.14 -2.75 6.25
CA ASP A 159 -26.39 -2.40 5.59
C ASP A 159 -26.22 -1.92 4.13
N ASN A 160 -24.97 -1.84 3.67
CA ASN A 160 -24.54 -1.54 2.31
C ASN A 160 -24.92 -0.11 1.87
N ASP A 161 -24.95 0.84 2.80
CA ASP A 161 -25.21 2.26 2.55
C ASP A 161 -23.95 3.07 2.15
N GLY A 162 -22.80 2.42 2.18
CA GLY A 162 -21.51 2.99 1.86
C GLY A 162 -20.77 3.61 3.05
N SER A 163 -21.26 3.46 4.27
CA SER A 163 -20.67 3.97 5.51
C SER A 163 -20.31 2.83 6.45
N ALA A 164 -19.37 3.07 7.37
CA ALA A 164 -19.01 2.05 8.34
C ALA A 164 -19.97 2.09 9.54
N ASP A 165 -20.66 0.97 9.80
CA ASP A 165 -21.50 0.77 10.99
C ASP A 165 -20.67 0.56 12.26
N ARG A 166 -19.52 -0.10 12.10
CA ARG A 166 -18.61 -0.43 13.21
C ARG A 166 -17.17 -0.53 12.74
N TYR A 167 -16.25 -0.38 13.67
CA TYR A 167 -14.82 -0.58 13.47
C TYR A 167 -14.37 -1.76 14.32
N THR A 168 -13.70 -2.72 13.70
CA THR A 168 -13.34 -3.98 14.35
C THR A 168 -12.03 -4.54 13.78
N ASP A 169 -11.36 -5.41 14.54
CA ASP A 169 -10.10 -6.04 14.11
C ASP A 169 -10.31 -7.03 12.96
N TRP A 170 -9.23 -7.35 12.25
CA TRP A 170 -9.25 -8.29 11.12
C TRP A 170 -9.86 -9.65 11.49
N ASP A 171 -9.53 -10.19 12.67
CA ASP A 171 -10.03 -11.48 13.17
C ASP A 171 -11.58 -11.53 13.24
N SER A 172 -12.24 -10.38 13.37
CA SER A 172 -13.71 -10.25 13.38
C SER A 172 -14.31 -10.02 11.98
N VAL A 173 -13.51 -9.56 11.01
CA VAL A 173 -13.95 -9.35 9.62
C VAL A 173 -13.77 -10.64 8.82
N GLY A 174 -12.54 -11.16 8.75
CA GLY A 174 -12.17 -12.31 7.94
C GLY A 174 -12.23 -12.06 6.43
N SER A 175 -11.55 -12.93 5.66
CA SER A 175 -11.42 -12.80 4.21
C SER A 175 -12.75 -12.86 3.45
N ALA A 176 -13.76 -13.55 3.98
CA ALA A 176 -15.08 -13.66 3.36
C ALA A 176 -15.87 -12.34 3.32
N ASN A 177 -15.49 -11.34 4.12
CA ASN A 177 -16.21 -10.08 4.26
C ASN A 177 -15.38 -8.87 3.77
N LEU A 178 -14.35 -9.10 2.95
CA LEU A 178 -13.50 -8.03 2.41
C LEU A 178 -14.30 -6.94 1.69
N ASP A 179 -15.37 -7.31 0.98
CA ASP A 179 -16.19 -6.37 0.23
C ASP A 179 -17.03 -5.44 1.11
N LEU A 180 -17.21 -5.78 2.39
CA LEU A 180 -17.90 -4.93 3.37
C LEU A 180 -16.99 -3.84 3.96
N ILE A 181 -15.68 -3.87 3.68
CA ILE A 181 -14.74 -2.89 4.23
C ILE A 181 -14.82 -1.59 3.43
N THR A 182 -15.20 -0.52 4.12
CA THR A 182 -15.40 0.80 3.50
C THR A 182 -14.42 1.87 3.98
N SER A 183 -13.77 1.65 5.13
CA SER A 183 -12.79 2.58 5.70
C SER A 183 -11.79 1.87 6.60
N LEU A 184 -10.68 2.55 6.90
CA LEU A 184 -9.71 2.14 7.91
C LEU A 184 -9.69 3.18 9.01
N ARG A 185 -9.62 2.75 10.27
CA ARG A 185 -9.35 3.63 11.41
C ARG A 185 -8.00 3.27 11.99
N ILE A 186 -7.15 4.29 12.06
CA ILE A 186 -5.81 4.19 12.62
C ILE A 186 -5.82 4.85 13.98
N PHE A 187 -5.33 4.10 14.97
CA PHE A 187 -5.08 4.56 16.34
C PHE A 187 -3.58 4.58 16.59
N LEU A 188 -3.11 5.65 17.23
CA LEU A 188 -1.74 5.82 17.71
C LEU A 188 -1.76 6.22 19.17
N GLU A 189 -0.99 5.51 19.99
CA GLU A 189 -0.67 5.94 21.35
C GLU A 189 0.73 6.55 21.35
N ILE A 190 0.84 7.81 21.76
CA ILE A 190 2.09 8.57 21.73
C ILE A 190 2.44 9.04 23.13
N ASN A 191 3.63 8.65 23.57
CA ASN A 191 4.25 9.16 24.77
C ASN A 191 5.53 9.94 24.40
N PRO A 192 5.52 11.29 24.49
CA PRO A 192 6.65 12.12 24.08
C PRO A 192 7.89 11.99 24.99
N GLY A 193 7.80 11.28 26.12
CA GLY A 193 8.90 11.02 27.04
C GLY A 193 9.13 12.10 28.12
N THR A 194 10.10 11.81 28.99
CA THR A 194 10.37 12.52 30.25
C THR A 194 10.74 14.01 30.16
N PRO A 195 11.40 14.57 29.12
CA PRO A 195 11.83 15.97 29.18
C PRO A 195 10.66 16.97 29.32
N VAL A 196 9.50 16.64 28.76
CA VAL A 196 8.27 17.44 28.90
C VAL A 196 7.63 17.18 30.27
N ALA A 197 7.54 15.92 30.68
CA ALA A 197 6.96 15.51 31.96
C ALA A 197 7.74 16.07 33.17
N ASP A 198 9.08 16.04 33.14
CA ASP A 198 9.99 16.56 34.15
C ASP A 198 9.86 18.10 34.28
N SER A 199 9.68 18.81 33.17
CA SER A 199 9.48 20.27 33.16
C SER A 199 8.14 20.71 33.75
N GLN A 200 7.17 19.79 33.84
CA GLN A 200 5.82 20.02 34.36
C GLN A 200 5.55 19.29 35.69
N GLY A 201 6.55 18.60 36.26
CA GLY A 201 6.42 17.87 37.53
C GLY A 201 5.53 16.62 37.45
N LYS A 202 5.44 16.01 36.28
CA LYS A 202 4.60 14.85 35.97
C LYS A 202 5.42 13.60 35.71
N MET A 203 4.82 12.43 35.91
CA MET A 203 5.41 11.15 35.53
C MET A 203 5.32 10.99 34.00
N ALA A 204 6.28 10.29 33.39
CA ALA A 204 6.35 10.13 31.93
C ALA A 204 5.12 9.42 31.33
N ASP A 205 4.38 8.67 32.12
CA ASP A 205 3.13 7.99 31.75
C ASP A 205 1.88 8.91 31.80
N ASP A 206 1.97 10.09 32.44
CA ASP A 206 0.86 11.05 32.59
C ASP A 206 0.67 11.97 31.37
N GLU A 207 1.47 11.78 30.32
CA GLU A 207 1.45 12.60 29.10
C GLU A 207 1.16 11.79 27.83
N THR A 208 0.68 10.54 27.97
CA THR A 208 0.20 9.76 26.84
C THR A 208 -0.91 10.50 26.10
N ARG A 209 -0.83 10.50 24.77
CA ARG A 209 -1.82 11.09 23.87
C ARG A 209 -2.26 10.05 22.87
N GLU A 210 -3.58 9.94 22.76
CA GLU A 210 -4.23 9.08 21.77
C GLU A 210 -4.60 9.91 20.54
N PHE A 211 -4.21 9.43 19.37
CA PHE A 211 -4.61 10.01 18.10
C PHE A 211 -5.38 8.96 17.31
N THR A 212 -6.58 9.33 16.88
CA THR A 212 -7.39 8.48 16.01
C THR A 212 -7.76 9.27 14.76
N PHE A 213 -7.57 8.66 13.60
CA PHE A 213 -8.08 9.19 12.34
C PHE A 213 -8.65 8.07 11.48
N THR A 214 -9.62 8.44 10.64
CA THR A 214 -10.33 7.50 9.78
C THR A 214 -10.08 7.88 8.33
N ILE A 215 -9.77 6.88 7.51
CA ILE A 215 -9.55 7.01 6.07
C ILE A 215 -10.68 6.26 5.37
N LYS A 216 -11.47 6.99 4.59
CA LYS A 216 -12.45 6.38 3.66
C LYS A 216 -11.71 5.75 2.49
N LEU A 217 -12.01 4.49 2.19
CA LEU A 217 -11.52 3.82 1.00
C LEU A 217 -12.38 4.24 -0.19
N ARG A 218 -11.73 4.72 -1.26
CA ARG A 218 -12.43 5.03 -2.51
C ARG A 218 -12.84 3.74 -3.21
N ASN A 219 -13.91 3.82 -4.02
CA ASN A 219 -14.48 2.68 -4.74
C ASN A 219 -14.91 1.53 -3.82
N ARG A 220 -15.24 1.84 -2.56
CA ARG A 220 -15.79 0.92 -1.57
C ARG A 220 -17.03 1.56 -0.92
N GLY A 221 -18.15 0.85 -0.95
CA GLY A 221 -19.42 1.29 -0.35
C GLY A 221 -20.42 1.94 -1.31
N GLY A 222 -20.85 1.22 -2.35
CA GLY A 222 -21.89 1.67 -3.29
C GLY A 222 -21.59 1.28 -4.73
N THR A 223 -22.63 1.14 -5.55
CA THR A 223 -22.50 0.88 -7.00
C THR A 223 -21.87 2.11 -7.67
N ILE A 224 -20.77 1.89 -8.40
CA ILE A 224 -20.18 2.88 -9.32
C ILE A 224 -21.11 3.10 -10.52
#